data_AF-A0A7J9ATB9-F1
#
_entry.id   AF-A0A7J9ATB9-F1
#
_cell.length_a   1.000
_cell.length_b   1.000
_cell.length_c   1.000
_cell.angle_alpha   90.00
_cell.angle_beta   90.00
_cell.angle_gamma   90.00
#
_symmetry.space_group_name_H-M   'P 1'
#
loop_
_entity.id
_entity.type
_entity.pdbx_description
1 polymer ?
#
loop_
_entity_poly.entity_id
_entity_poly.type
_entity_poly.pdbx_seq_one_letter_code
_entity_poly.pdbx_strand_id
1 'polypeptide(L)'
;MAKLSILLCIAIAFMLSFTLREVVAHTGTATFYTPPYVPSACNGYQKDGVMIAAASDAIWDDGAACGRKYKVKCTGATNQSPHPCKGKKYVVVKVVDYCPSGCEGTIDLSQEAFASIADPDTGKIKISFHEYVNLIINLSIRVFLQL
;
A
#
# COMPACT_ATOMS: atom_id res chain seq x y z
N MET A 1 -13.16 -1.60 49.40
CA MET A 1 -12.05 -2.27 48.67
C MET A 1 -12.50 -2.86 47.33
N ALA A 2 -13.61 -3.60 47.26
CA ALA A 2 -14.10 -4.19 45.99
C ALA A 2 -14.37 -3.19 44.85
N LYS A 3 -14.91 -1.99 45.14
CA LYS A 3 -15.17 -0.96 44.11
C LYS A 3 -13.90 -0.42 43.42
N LEU A 4 -12.79 -0.31 44.15
CA LEU A 4 -11.50 0.14 43.61
C LEU A 4 -10.87 -0.93 42.72
N SER A 5 -11.00 -2.20 43.11
CA SER A 5 -10.58 -3.34 42.29
C SER A 5 -11.39 -3.47 41.01
N ILE A 6 -12.71 -3.26 41.06
CA ILE A 6 -13.58 -3.29 39.87
C ILE A 6 -13.23 -2.14 38.90
N LEU A 7 -13.00 -0.92 39.42
CA LEU A 7 -12.58 0.21 38.58
C LEU A 7 -11.23 -0.04 37.89
N LEU A 8 -10.28 -0.66 38.61
CA LEU A 8 -8.97 -1.01 38.08
C LEU A 8 -9.09 -2.06 36.95
N CYS A 9 -9.95 -3.07 37.12
CA CYS A 9 -10.21 -4.08 36.09
C CYS A 9 -10.85 -3.49 34.82
N ILE A 10 -11.79 -2.56 34.97
CA ILE A 10 -12.43 -1.88 33.81
C ILE A 10 -11.40 -1.01 33.07
N ALA A 11 -10.55 -0.26 33.79
CA ALA A 11 -9.50 0.55 33.19
C ALA A 11 -8.47 -0.31 32.44
N ILE A 12 -8.07 -1.46 33.00
CA ILE A 12 -7.15 -2.40 32.34
C ILE A 12 -7.81 -3.01 31.09
N ALA A 13 -9.09 -3.39 31.14
CA ALA A 13 -9.83 -3.91 29.99
C ALA A 13 -9.99 -2.87 28.85
N PHE A 14 -10.17 -1.59 29.20
CA PHE A 14 -10.26 -0.48 28.25
C PHE A 14 -8.90 -0.16 27.59
N MET A 15 -7.80 -0.29 28.34
CA MET A 15 -6.44 -0.14 27.81
C MET A 15 -6.04 -1.33 26.90
N LEU A 16 -6.52 -2.54 27.20
CA LEU A 16 -6.32 -3.72 26.34
C LEU A 16 -7.12 -3.69 25.03
N SER A 17 -8.15 -2.84 24.91
CA SER A 17 -8.92 -2.69 23.67
C SER A 17 -8.27 -1.74 22.65
N PHE A 18 -7.23 -1.01 23.06
CA PHE A 18 -6.30 -0.35 22.14
C PHE A 18 -5.28 -1.35 21.62
N THR A 19 -5.75 -2.35 20.86
CA THR A 19 -4.85 -3.21 20.11
C THR A 19 -4.23 -2.39 18.98
N LEU A 20 -2.90 -2.22 19.05
CA LEU A 20 -2.12 -1.73 17.92
C LEU A 20 -2.30 -2.75 16.79
N ARG A 21 -2.89 -2.32 15.67
CA ARG A 21 -2.87 -3.14 14.45
C ARG A 21 -1.42 -3.22 14.01
N GLU A 22 -0.80 -4.38 14.18
CA GLU A 22 0.47 -4.68 13.54
C GLU A 22 0.28 -4.55 12.02
N VAL A 23 0.90 -3.53 11.43
CA VAL A 23 0.91 -3.37 9.98
C VAL A 23 1.98 -4.33 9.45
N VAL A 24 1.56 -5.55 9.12
CA VAL A 24 2.45 -6.51 8.48
C VAL A 24 2.79 -5.99 7.08
N ALA A 25 4.06 -5.60 6.90
CA ALA A 25 4.59 -5.25 5.59
C ALA A 25 4.77 -6.53 4.78
N HIS A 26 4.06 -6.62 3.66
CA HIS A 26 4.23 -7.66 2.67
C HIS A 26 5.49 -7.38 1.87
N THR A 27 6.08 -8.43 1.30
CA THR A 27 7.21 -8.33 0.36
C THR A 27 6.76 -8.77 -1.01
N GLY A 28 7.39 -8.22 -2.04
CA GLY A 28 7.06 -8.55 -3.41
C GLY A 28 8.03 -7.88 -4.38
N THR A 29 7.59 -7.78 -5.62
CA THR A 29 8.33 -7.05 -6.67
C THR A 29 7.47 -5.94 -7.25
N ALA A 30 8.12 -4.90 -7.75
CA ALA A 30 7.47 -3.88 -8.55
C ALA A 30 8.16 -3.71 -9.90
N THR A 31 7.34 -3.48 -10.92
CA THR A 31 7.70 -3.01 -12.26
C THR A 31 7.03 -1.66 -12.50
N PHE A 32 7.11 -1.14 -13.71
CA PHE A 32 6.30 0.02 -14.09
C PHE A 32 5.75 -0.05 -15.51
N TYR A 33 4.66 0.71 -15.72
CA TYR A 33 4.07 0.97 -17.03
C TYR A 33 4.04 2.47 -17.33
N THR A 34 3.93 2.79 -18.63
CA THR A 34 4.00 4.15 -19.15
C THR A 34 2.63 4.63 -19.65
N PRO A 35 2.39 5.95 -19.78
CA PRO A 35 1.14 6.46 -20.31
C PRO A 35 0.83 5.92 -21.73
N PRO A 36 -0.45 5.85 -22.12
CA PRO A 36 -1.62 6.35 -21.39
C PRO A 36 -2.06 5.45 -20.23
N TYR A 37 -2.46 6.06 -19.12
CA TYR A 37 -2.96 5.36 -17.91
C TYR A 37 -4.48 5.11 -17.92
N VAL A 38 -5.11 5.32 -19.08
CA VAL A 38 -6.53 5.12 -19.29
C VAL A 38 -6.73 4.42 -20.65
N PRO A 39 -7.74 3.57 -20.81
CA PRO A 39 -8.70 3.16 -19.79
C PRO A 39 -8.07 2.23 -18.74
N SER A 40 -8.50 2.34 -17.49
CA SER A 40 -8.09 1.45 -16.40
C SER A 40 -9.22 0.49 -16.02
N ALA A 41 -8.88 -0.69 -15.50
CA ALA A 41 -9.86 -1.70 -15.10
C ALA A 41 -10.82 -1.20 -14.01
N CYS A 42 -10.37 -0.33 -13.09
CA CYS A 42 -11.23 0.15 -12.00
C CYS A 42 -12.17 1.28 -12.44
N ASN A 43 -11.68 2.25 -13.21
CA ASN A 43 -12.40 3.51 -13.44
C ASN A 43 -12.55 3.91 -14.93
N GLY A 44 -12.19 3.04 -15.87
CA GLY A 44 -12.28 3.31 -17.30
C GLY A 44 -11.46 4.55 -17.68
N TYR A 45 -12.10 5.53 -18.31
CA TYR A 45 -11.42 6.73 -18.83
C TYR A 45 -11.16 7.84 -17.79
N GLN A 46 -11.46 7.60 -16.51
CA GLN A 46 -11.19 8.58 -15.46
C GLN A 46 -9.68 8.80 -15.28
N LYS A 47 -9.24 10.07 -15.25
CA LYS A 47 -7.85 10.43 -14.97
C LYS A 47 -7.60 10.44 -13.47
N ASP A 48 -6.99 9.37 -12.96
CA ASP A 48 -6.67 9.20 -11.53
C ASP A 48 -5.33 9.80 -11.09
N GLY A 49 -4.63 10.47 -12.01
CA GLY A 49 -3.29 11.04 -11.79
C GLY A 49 -2.17 10.05 -12.09
N VAL A 50 -0.99 10.32 -11.53
CA VAL A 50 0.26 9.58 -11.81
C VAL A 50 0.87 8.90 -10.59
N MET A 51 0.18 8.95 -9.44
CA MET A 51 0.58 8.18 -8.24
C MET A 51 -0.35 6.98 -8.12
N ILE A 52 -0.29 6.14 -9.16
CA ILE A 52 -1.20 5.03 -9.39
C ILE A 52 -0.44 3.72 -9.61
N ALA A 53 -1.15 2.61 -9.49
CA ALA A 53 -0.61 1.27 -9.74
C ALA A 53 -1.67 0.34 -10.35
N ALA A 54 -1.20 -0.65 -11.10
CA ALA A 54 -1.97 -1.83 -11.46
C ALA A 54 -1.66 -2.96 -10.47
N ALA A 55 -2.69 -3.66 -10.03
CA ALA A 55 -2.59 -4.78 -9.09
C ALA A 55 -2.50 -6.09 -9.86
N SER A 56 -1.52 -6.93 -9.55
CA SER A 56 -1.47 -8.28 -10.12
C SER A 56 -2.40 -9.25 -9.42
N ASP A 57 -2.57 -10.46 -9.96
CA ASP A 57 -3.40 -11.52 -9.37
C ASP A 57 -3.16 -11.74 -7.88
N ALA A 58 -1.92 -11.52 -7.42
CA ALA A 58 -1.55 -11.66 -6.01
C ALA A 58 -2.28 -10.70 -5.07
N ILE A 59 -2.72 -9.54 -5.56
CA ILE A 59 -3.35 -8.49 -4.77
C ILE A 59 -4.63 -7.92 -5.38
N TRP A 60 -5.04 -8.35 -6.57
CA TRP A 60 -6.21 -7.84 -7.30
C TRP A 60 -7.54 -8.11 -6.58
N ASP A 61 -7.64 -9.27 -5.93
CA ASP A 61 -8.77 -9.62 -5.04
C ASP A 61 -10.13 -9.46 -5.75
N ASP A 62 -10.24 -10.01 -6.97
CA ASP A 62 -11.44 -9.91 -7.84
C ASP A 62 -11.97 -8.47 -8.01
N GLY A 63 -11.05 -7.50 -8.05
CA GLY A 63 -11.34 -6.06 -8.19
C GLY A 63 -11.58 -5.33 -6.87
N ALA A 64 -11.62 -6.03 -5.73
CA ALA A 64 -11.73 -5.40 -4.42
C ALA A 64 -10.50 -4.56 -4.05
N ALA A 65 -9.39 -4.71 -4.78
CA ALA A 65 -8.22 -3.86 -4.68
C ALA A 65 -8.44 -2.44 -5.22
N CYS A 66 -9.43 -2.22 -6.09
CA CYS A 66 -9.70 -0.91 -6.67
C CYS A 66 -9.86 0.17 -5.59
N GLY A 67 -9.11 1.26 -5.73
CA GLY A 67 -9.14 2.39 -4.79
C GLY A 67 -8.33 2.18 -3.50
N ARG A 68 -7.88 0.94 -3.19
CA ARG A 68 -6.93 0.72 -2.09
C ARG A 68 -5.66 1.51 -2.36
N LYS A 69 -5.06 2.03 -1.30
CA LYS A 69 -3.77 2.73 -1.38
C LYS A 69 -2.70 1.85 -0.78
N TYR A 70 -1.55 1.74 -1.42
CA TYR A 70 -0.40 1.02 -0.88
C TYR A 70 0.76 1.98 -0.66
N LYS A 71 1.40 1.86 0.50
CA LYS A 71 2.68 2.46 0.77
C LYS A 71 3.76 1.47 0.33
N VAL A 72 4.49 1.81 -0.72
CA VAL A 72 5.48 0.96 -1.38
C VAL A 72 6.88 1.51 -1.14
N LYS A 73 7.81 0.65 -0.74
CA LYS A 73 9.20 0.98 -0.49
C LYS A 73 10.11 0.04 -1.28
N CYS A 74 11.09 0.59 -1.99
CA CYS A 74 12.16 -0.20 -2.61
C CYS A 74 13.07 -0.81 -1.52
N THR A 75 13.37 -2.10 -1.66
CA THR A 75 14.22 -2.87 -0.74
C THR A 75 15.46 -3.46 -1.40
N GLY A 76 15.54 -3.49 -2.73
CA GLY A 76 16.75 -3.90 -3.44
C GLY A 76 16.49 -4.34 -4.87
N ALA A 77 17.50 -4.97 -5.46
CA ALA A 77 17.48 -5.44 -6.84
C ALA A 77 16.87 -6.82 -7.01
N THR A 78 16.23 -7.05 -8.15
CA THR A 78 15.95 -8.40 -8.67
C THR A 78 17.04 -8.88 -9.63
N ASN A 79 17.82 -7.97 -10.20
CA ASN A 79 18.84 -8.23 -11.22
C ASN A 79 20.24 -7.80 -10.75
N GLN A 80 21.24 -7.90 -11.63
CA GLN A 80 22.64 -7.53 -11.32
C GLN A 80 22.89 -6.03 -11.20
N SER A 81 21.88 -5.17 -11.43
CA SER A 81 22.03 -3.71 -11.32
C SER A 81 22.29 -3.30 -9.87
N PRO A 82 23.48 -2.76 -9.55
CA PRO A 82 23.83 -2.41 -8.17
C PRO A 82 23.08 -1.14 -7.76
N HIS A 83 22.35 -1.20 -6.65
CA HIS A 83 21.64 -0.08 -6.01
C HIS A 83 20.46 0.51 -6.81
N PRO A 84 19.39 -0.28 -7.04
CA PRO A 84 18.24 0.19 -7.81
C PRO A 84 17.36 1.17 -7.06
N CYS A 85 17.40 1.15 -5.72
CA CYS A 85 16.58 2.02 -4.88
C CYS A 85 17.18 3.43 -4.85
N LYS A 86 16.40 4.43 -5.25
CA LYS A 86 16.81 5.84 -5.31
C LYS A 86 15.64 6.76 -4.90
N GLY A 87 15.92 8.04 -4.67
CA GLY A 87 14.87 9.02 -4.39
C GLY A 87 14.22 8.86 -3.02
N LYS A 88 12.88 8.84 -2.97
CA LYS A 88 12.09 8.85 -1.74
C LYS A 88 12.23 7.51 -1.01
N LYS A 89 12.07 7.57 0.32
CA LYS A 89 12.03 6.37 1.17
C LYS A 89 10.85 5.44 0.84
N TYR A 90 9.77 5.98 0.30
CA TYR A 90 8.56 5.26 -0.11
C TYR A 90 7.70 6.15 -1.01
N VAL A 91 6.74 5.53 -1.70
CA VAL A 91 5.65 6.17 -2.45
C VAL A 91 4.31 5.62 -1.98
N VAL A 92 3.26 6.44 -2.00
CA VAL A 92 1.88 5.97 -1.78
C VAL A 92 1.16 6.03 -3.11
N VAL A 93 0.64 4.88 -3.55
CA VAL A 93 -0.06 4.75 -4.84
C VAL A 93 -1.48 4.25 -4.63
N LYS A 94 -2.39 4.68 -5.50
CA LYS A 94 -3.77 4.15 -5.58
C LYS A 94 -3.83 3.04 -6.62
N VAL A 95 -4.43 1.91 -6.29
CA VAL A 95 -4.73 0.86 -7.27
C VAL A 95 -5.88 1.35 -8.15
N VAL A 96 -5.64 1.41 -9.45
CA VAL A 96 -6.64 1.85 -10.45
C VAL A 96 -6.80 0.87 -11.59
N ASP A 97 -5.90 -0.09 -11.73
CA ASP A 97 -5.89 -1.00 -12.85
C ASP A 97 -5.56 -2.43 -12.43
N TYR A 98 -5.81 -3.36 -13.34
CA TYR A 98 -5.54 -4.78 -13.20
C TYR A 98 -4.38 -5.18 -14.10
N CYS A 99 -3.45 -5.93 -13.53
CA CYS A 99 -2.28 -6.44 -14.20
C CYS A 99 -2.40 -7.98 -14.27
N PRO A 100 -2.94 -8.57 -15.35
CA PRO A 100 -3.16 -10.01 -15.43
C PRO A 100 -1.85 -10.82 -15.45
N SER A 101 -1.98 -12.14 -15.52
CA SER A 101 -0.83 -13.05 -15.66
C SER A 101 0.09 -12.61 -16.81
N GLY A 102 1.36 -12.36 -16.47
CA GLY A 102 2.35 -11.73 -17.36
C GLY A 102 2.89 -10.42 -16.83
N CYS A 103 2.24 -9.81 -15.84
CA CYS A 103 2.83 -8.72 -15.10
C CYS A 103 3.99 -9.23 -14.25
N GLU A 104 5.19 -8.80 -14.61
CA GLU A 104 6.46 -9.17 -13.99
C GLU A 104 6.61 -8.63 -12.54
N GLY A 105 5.54 -8.17 -11.90
CA GLY A 105 5.52 -7.54 -10.57
C GLY A 105 4.31 -7.93 -9.73
N THR A 106 4.46 -7.84 -8.40
CA THR A 106 3.33 -7.87 -7.46
C THR A 106 2.50 -6.59 -7.57
N ILE A 107 3.16 -5.46 -7.78
CA ILE A 107 2.54 -4.16 -8.02
C ILE A 107 3.21 -3.56 -9.25
N ASP A 108 2.44 -3.23 -10.28
CA ASP A 108 2.97 -2.51 -11.44
C ASP A 108 2.71 -1.02 -11.25
N LEU A 109 3.76 -0.23 -11.06
CA LEU A 109 3.64 1.19 -10.73
C LEU A 109 3.49 2.03 -12.00
N SER A 110 2.87 3.19 -11.90
CA SER A 110 3.10 4.23 -12.91
C SER A 110 4.59 4.62 -12.95
N GLN A 111 5.09 4.99 -14.12
CA GLN A 111 6.48 5.40 -14.33
C GLN A 111 6.93 6.49 -13.33
N GLU A 112 6.09 7.49 -13.05
CA GLU A 112 6.41 8.55 -12.09
C GLU A 112 6.48 8.03 -10.65
N ALA A 113 5.58 7.12 -10.28
CA ALA A 113 5.60 6.50 -8.96
C ALA A 113 6.86 5.62 -8.78
N PHE A 114 7.22 4.83 -9.79
CA PHE A 114 8.42 3.99 -9.79
C PHE A 114 9.69 4.83 -9.71
N ALA A 115 9.82 5.82 -10.60
CA ALA A 115 10.97 6.74 -10.66
C ALA A 115 11.16 7.51 -9.34
N SER A 116 10.12 7.65 -8.53
CA SER A 116 10.22 8.31 -7.22
C SER A 116 10.91 7.47 -6.14
N ILE A 117 11.03 6.14 -6.31
CA ILE A 117 11.64 5.21 -5.34
C ILE A 117 12.75 4.32 -5.91
N ALA A 118 12.92 4.28 -7.23
CA ALA A 118 13.92 3.47 -7.91
C ALA A 118 14.30 4.03 -9.28
N ASP A 119 15.41 3.55 -9.80
CA ASP A 119 15.91 3.85 -11.14
C ASP A 119 15.10 3.08 -12.23
N PRO A 120 14.39 3.76 -13.14
CA PRO A 120 13.61 3.10 -14.20
C PRO A 120 14.42 2.15 -15.08
N ASP A 121 15.73 2.38 -15.26
CA ASP A 121 16.60 1.53 -16.07
C ASP A 121 16.75 0.11 -15.49
N THR A 122 16.38 -0.08 -14.22
CA THR A 122 16.41 -1.38 -13.55
C THR A 122 15.23 -2.27 -13.95
N GLY A 123 14.13 -1.69 -14.43
CA GLY A 123 12.90 -2.35 -14.87
C GLY A 123 12.07 -3.01 -13.76
N LYS A 124 12.73 -3.67 -12.80
CA LYS A 124 12.13 -4.47 -11.74
C LYS A 124 12.94 -4.36 -10.45
N ILE A 125 12.23 -4.19 -9.33
CA ILE A 125 12.82 -4.05 -8.00
C ILE A 125 12.13 -4.94 -6.98
N LYS A 126 12.84 -5.28 -5.91
CA LYS A 126 12.23 -5.83 -4.70
C LYS A 126 11.60 -4.69 -3.91
N ILE A 127 10.42 -4.94 -3.36
CA ILE A 127 9.68 -3.97 -2.54
C ILE A 127 9.21 -4.59 -1.23
N SER A 128 8.98 -3.72 -0.25
CA SER A 128 8.03 -3.98 0.83
C SER A 128 6.84 -3.02 0.71
N PHE A 129 5.65 -3.53 0.99
CA PHE A 129 4.42 -2.76 0.85
C PHE A 129 3.37 -3.16 1.88
N HIS A 130 2.46 -2.23 2.18
CA HIS A 130 1.30 -2.47 3.03
C HIS A 130 0.21 -1.49 2.64
N GLU A 131 -1.03 -1.85 2.95
CA GLU A 131 -2.16 -0.96 2.73
C GLU A 131 -2.00 0.32 3.56
N TYR A 132 -2.06 1.47 2.89
CA TYR A 132 -1.91 2.78 3.47
C TYR A 132 -3.26 3.25 4.00
N VAL A 133 -3.47 3.04 5.29
CA VAL A 133 -4.60 3.58 6.03
C VAL A 133 -4.13 4.85 6.74
N ASN A 134 -4.71 6.00 6.42
CA ASN A 134 -4.38 7.22 7.15
C ASN A 134 -4.87 7.07 8.60
N LEU A 135 -3.92 6.83 9.51
CA LEU A 135 -4.17 6.57 10.92
C LEU A 135 -4.97 7.69 11.58
N ILE A 136 -4.86 8.93 11.10
CA ILE A 136 -5.64 10.08 11.60
C ILE A 136 -7.14 9.89 11.32
N ILE A 137 -7.49 9.35 10.16
CA ILE A 137 -8.88 9.07 9.78
C ILE A 137 -9.41 7.85 10.56
N ASN A 138 -8.58 6.82 10.75
CA ASN A 138 -8.98 5.62 11.49
C ASN A 138 -9.16 5.87 13.00
N LEU A 139 -8.30 6.73 13.60
CA LEU A 139 -8.51 7.20 14.98
C LEU A 139 -9.81 8.00 15.10
N SER A 140 -10.09 8.88 14.15
CA SER A 140 -11.30 9.72 14.17
C SER A 140 -12.59 8.89 14.04
N ILE A 141 -12.61 7.87 13.17
CA ILE A 141 -13.74 6.94 13.05
C ILE A 141 -13.94 6.13 14.33
N ARG A 142 -12.86 5.65 14.97
CA ARG A 142 -12.95 4.94 16.25
C ARG A 142 -13.44 5.82 17.39
N VAL A 143 -12.98 7.07 17.47
CA VAL A 143 -13.46 8.05 18.46
C VAL A 143 -14.94 8.37 18.25
N PHE A 144 -15.40 8.48 17.01
CA PHE A 144 -16.81 8.80 16.70
C PHE A 144 -17.76 7.61 16.91
N LEU A 145 -17.30 6.37 16.77
CA LEU A 145 -18.08 5.15 17.06
C LEU A 145 -18.07 4.75 18.55
N GLN A 146 -17.31 5.46 19.38
CA GLN A 146 -17.23 5.26 20.84
C GLN A 146 -17.91 6.39 21.64
N LEU A 147 -18.64 7.29 20.95
CA LEU A 147 -19.50 8.33 21.53
C LEU A 147 -20.97 8.06 21.24
#